data_AF-M0ML39-F1
#
_entry.id   AF-M0ML39-F1
#
_cell.length_a   1.000
_cell.length_b   1.000
_cell.length_c   1.000
_cell.angle_alpha   90.00
_cell.angle_beta   90.00
_cell.angle_gamma   90.00
#
_symmetry.space_group_name_H-M   'P 1'
#
loop_
_entity.id
_entity.type
_entity.pdbx_description
1 polymer ?
#
loop_
_entity_poly.entity_id
_entity_poly.type
_entity_poly.pdbx_seq_one_letter_code
_entity_poly.pdbx_strand_id
1 'polypeptide(L)'
;MSTISELSIGASAFALGETLEAIPEATFDIERVVAHEAERVMPFVWATAPDRDALEAAFADDSSVANVERLSDLDDEWLYRMEWVSQVQFVVHAITEEGATILNAQTETGRWQLRVLFPDRDALSRTYSFCEEHDLDIDIETIYEMDNERHGRFGLTDDQSATLTEAFEHGFYEVPRGISVADLADELDISHQALSERFRRAHGTLIENSLVIGRERDDESRAAPEM
;
A
#
# COMPACT_ATOMS: atom_id res chain seq x y z
N MET A 1 -13.97 -17.00 1.17
CA MET A 1 -14.09 -15.58 1.55
C MET A 1 -12.88 -14.87 1.00
N SER A 2 -13.03 -13.63 0.54
CA SER A 2 -11.90 -12.89 -0.02
C SER A 2 -10.82 -12.68 1.04
N THR A 3 -9.57 -12.65 0.60
CA THR A 3 -8.41 -12.66 1.48
C THR A 3 -7.47 -11.55 1.07
N ILE A 4 -7.07 -10.70 2.00
CA ILE A 4 -6.02 -9.71 1.78
C ILE A 4 -4.71 -10.31 2.31
N SER A 5 -3.66 -10.24 1.51
CA SER A 5 -2.30 -10.57 1.93
C SER A 5 -1.43 -9.33 1.83
N GLU A 6 -0.61 -9.12 2.85
CA GLU A 6 0.53 -8.21 2.84
C GLU A 6 1.79 -9.07 2.67
N LEU A 7 2.60 -8.70 1.69
CA LEU A 7 3.78 -9.44 1.30
C LEU A 7 4.89 -8.49 0.86
N SER A 8 6.13 -8.94 1.00
CA SER A 8 7.28 -8.20 0.51
C SER A 8 8.13 -8.99 -0.48
N ILE A 9 8.70 -8.28 -1.46
CA ILE A 9 9.53 -8.82 -2.53
C ILE A 9 10.82 -7.99 -2.60
N GLY A 10 11.97 -8.63 -2.76
CA GLY A 10 13.22 -7.91 -2.97
C GLY A 10 13.16 -7.03 -4.23
N ALA A 11 13.68 -5.80 -4.15
CA ALA A 11 13.68 -4.87 -5.29
C ALA A 11 14.29 -5.48 -6.57
N SER A 12 15.40 -6.21 -6.43
CA SER A 12 16.08 -6.88 -7.56
C SER A 12 15.32 -8.05 -8.17
N ALA A 13 14.23 -8.51 -7.52
CA ALA A 13 13.35 -9.56 -8.01
C ALA A 13 12.01 -9.02 -8.54
N PHE A 14 11.89 -7.69 -8.67
CA PHE A 14 10.67 -7.02 -9.08
C PHE A 14 10.95 -5.84 -10.01
N ALA A 15 9.90 -5.27 -10.60
CA ALA A 15 10.05 -4.09 -11.44
C ALA A 15 10.73 -2.93 -10.69
N LEU A 16 11.48 -2.12 -11.44
CA LEU A 16 12.31 -1.02 -10.95
C LEU A 16 13.53 -1.46 -10.11
N GLY A 17 13.91 -2.74 -10.16
CA GLY A 17 15.06 -3.27 -9.43
C GLY A 17 16.39 -2.60 -9.80
N GLU A 18 16.67 -2.46 -11.10
CA GLU A 18 17.90 -1.81 -11.58
C GLU A 18 17.91 -0.31 -11.24
N THR A 19 16.75 0.33 -11.30
CA THR A 19 16.56 1.73 -10.88
C THR A 19 16.87 1.92 -9.40
N LEU A 20 16.36 1.04 -8.53
CA LEU A 20 16.60 1.07 -7.08
C LEU A 20 18.05 0.72 -6.72
N GLU A 21 18.72 -0.09 -7.52
CA GLU A 21 20.16 -0.34 -7.37
C GLU A 21 21.00 0.90 -7.75
N ALA A 22 20.60 1.62 -8.79
CA ALA A 22 21.28 2.84 -9.24
C ALA A 22 21.03 4.04 -8.32
N ILE A 23 19.81 4.16 -7.77
CA ILE A 23 19.37 5.24 -6.89
C ILE A 23 18.67 4.63 -5.66
N PRO A 24 19.43 4.19 -4.64
CA PRO A 24 18.86 3.58 -3.44
C PRO A 24 17.93 4.50 -2.63
N GLU A 25 18.06 5.81 -2.80
CA GLU A 25 17.20 6.84 -2.20
C GLU A 25 15.90 7.07 -2.97
N ALA A 26 15.71 6.42 -4.13
CA ALA A 26 14.45 6.52 -4.85
C ALA A 26 13.36 5.74 -4.13
N THR A 27 12.18 6.34 -4.03
CA THR A 27 10.98 5.67 -3.53
C THR A 27 9.88 5.71 -4.59
N PHE A 28 9.09 4.64 -4.63
CA PHE A 28 8.00 4.43 -5.56
C PHE A 28 6.73 4.04 -4.82
N ASP A 29 5.60 4.65 -5.20
CA ASP A 29 4.26 4.27 -4.74
C ASP A 29 3.33 4.11 -5.95
N ILE A 30 2.57 3.04 -5.96
CA ILE A 30 1.68 2.68 -7.06
C ILE A 30 0.27 3.11 -6.74
N GLU A 31 -0.14 4.17 -7.43
CA GLU A 31 -1.49 4.72 -7.35
C GLU A 31 -2.52 3.73 -7.92
N ARG A 32 -2.20 3.08 -9.05
CA ARG A 32 -3.05 2.09 -9.73
C ARG A 32 -2.22 1.16 -10.59
N VAL A 33 -2.61 -0.11 -10.63
CA VAL A 33 -2.15 -1.08 -11.65
C VAL A 33 -3.28 -1.41 -12.60
N VAL A 34 -3.01 -1.35 -13.90
CA VAL A 34 -3.94 -1.80 -14.94
C VAL A 34 -3.29 -2.96 -15.70
N ALA A 35 -4.00 -4.08 -15.82
CA ALA A 35 -3.56 -5.16 -16.71
C ALA A 35 -3.63 -4.68 -18.17
N HIS A 36 -2.52 -4.84 -18.90
CA HIS A 36 -2.42 -4.48 -20.31
C HIS A 36 -1.92 -5.67 -21.10
N GLU A 37 -2.79 -6.30 -21.88
CA GLU A 37 -2.51 -7.59 -22.51
C GLU A 37 -2.23 -8.70 -21.46
N ALA A 38 -1.93 -9.92 -21.89
CA ALA A 38 -1.85 -11.07 -20.98
C ALA A 38 -0.56 -11.09 -20.12
N GLU A 39 0.49 -10.38 -20.53
CA GLU A 39 1.83 -10.51 -19.96
C GLU A 39 2.43 -9.20 -19.45
N ARG A 40 1.68 -8.09 -19.51
CA ARG A 40 2.19 -6.77 -19.08
C ARG A 40 1.18 -6.09 -18.16
N VAL A 41 1.72 -5.24 -17.30
CA VAL A 41 0.93 -4.33 -16.48
C VAL A 41 1.40 -2.91 -16.71
N MET A 42 0.46 -1.97 -16.70
CA MET A 42 0.71 -0.54 -16.82
C MET A 42 0.37 0.13 -15.50
N PRO A 43 1.35 0.30 -14.60
CA PRO A 43 1.14 1.06 -13.39
C PRO A 43 1.24 2.57 -13.62
N PHE A 44 0.54 3.29 -12.73
CA PHE A 44 0.77 4.69 -12.44
C PHE A 44 1.60 4.76 -11.16
N VAL A 45 2.80 5.31 -11.27
CA VAL A 45 3.82 5.27 -10.21
C VAL A 45 4.18 6.70 -9.83
N TRP A 46 3.93 7.05 -8.57
CA TRP A 46 4.56 8.19 -7.94
C TRP A 46 6.00 7.83 -7.59
N ALA A 47 6.93 8.73 -7.92
CA ALA A 47 8.33 8.55 -7.63
C ALA A 47 8.92 9.79 -6.98
N THR A 48 9.76 9.56 -5.97
CA THR A 48 10.55 10.58 -5.28
C THR A 48 12.01 10.16 -5.36
N ALA A 49 12.90 11.11 -5.65
CA ALA A 49 14.34 10.88 -5.71
C ALA A 49 15.11 12.22 -5.58
N PRO A 50 16.40 12.20 -5.20
CA PRO A 50 17.19 13.42 -5.05
C PRO A 50 17.39 14.22 -6.36
N ASP A 51 17.39 13.53 -7.50
CA ASP A 51 17.59 14.11 -8.83
C ASP A 51 16.69 13.42 -9.86
N ARG A 52 15.74 14.18 -10.40
CA ARG A 52 14.81 13.70 -11.42
C ARG A 52 15.50 13.26 -12.70
N ASP A 53 16.49 14.01 -13.17
CA ASP A 53 17.14 13.71 -14.46
C ASP A 53 17.98 12.42 -14.33
N ALA A 54 18.55 12.17 -13.15
CA ALA A 54 19.19 10.90 -12.83
C ALA A 54 18.17 9.76 -12.76
N LEU A 55 17.00 9.98 -12.15
CA LEU A 55 15.91 9.00 -12.08
C LEU A 55 15.39 8.61 -13.48
N GLU A 56 15.13 9.60 -14.34
CA GLU A 56 14.68 9.34 -15.71
C GLU A 56 15.75 8.62 -16.55
N ALA A 57 17.03 8.87 -16.30
CA ALA A 57 18.12 8.12 -16.92
C ALA A 57 18.16 6.67 -16.42
N ALA A 58 17.98 6.45 -15.11
CA ALA A 58 17.94 5.11 -14.52
C ALA A 58 16.77 4.28 -15.07
N PHE A 59 15.58 4.88 -15.24
CA PHE A 59 14.46 4.21 -15.92
C PHE A 59 14.76 3.77 -17.35
N ALA A 60 15.58 4.53 -18.08
CA ALA A 60 15.94 4.19 -19.46
C ALA A 60 16.94 3.02 -19.54
N ASP A 61 17.73 2.82 -18.49
CA ASP A 61 18.69 1.72 -18.37
C ASP A 61 18.05 0.46 -17.72
N ASP A 62 16.91 0.60 -17.05
CA ASP A 62 16.22 -0.49 -16.35
C ASP A 62 15.42 -1.39 -17.30
N SER A 63 15.85 -2.66 -17.42
CA SER A 63 15.24 -3.63 -18.34
C SER A 63 13.86 -4.15 -17.92
N SER A 64 13.40 -3.84 -16.71
CA SER A 64 12.09 -4.25 -16.20
C SER A 64 10.95 -3.34 -16.60
N VAL A 65 11.26 -2.12 -17.08
CA VAL A 65 10.27 -1.12 -17.44
C VAL A 65 10.43 -0.62 -18.88
N ALA A 66 9.32 -0.17 -19.47
CA ALA A 66 9.29 0.39 -20.82
C ALA A 66 8.25 1.51 -20.92
N ASN A 67 8.30 2.28 -22.01
CA ASN A 67 7.29 3.30 -22.35
C ASN A 67 6.99 4.28 -21.20
N VAL A 68 8.05 4.72 -20.51
CA VAL A 68 7.94 5.65 -19.38
C VAL A 68 7.53 7.03 -19.88
N GLU A 69 6.44 7.55 -19.33
CA GLU A 69 5.88 8.86 -19.63
C GLU A 69 5.53 9.57 -18.32
N ARG A 70 6.09 10.77 -18.13
CA ARG A 70 5.76 11.63 -16.99
C ARG A 70 4.44 12.34 -17.23
N LEU A 71 3.52 12.22 -16.28
CA LEU A 71 2.17 12.78 -16.32
C LEU A 71 1.99 14.01 -15.41
N SER A 72 2.72 14.07 -14.30
CA SER A 72 2.65 15.17 -13.32
C SER A 72 4.01 15.46 -12.70
N ASP A 73 4.18 16.69 -12.24
CA ASP A 73 5.38 17.21 -11.58
C ASP A 73 4.95 18.05 -10.37
N LEU A 74 5.28 17.58 -9.16
CA LEU A 74 4.95 18.20 -7.88
C LEU A 74 6.24 18.48 -7.10
N ASP A 75 7.15 19.27 -7.71
CA ASP A 75 8.44 19.71 -7.18
C ASP A 75 9.40 18.58 -6.77
N ASP A 76 9.07 17.83 -5.72
CA ASP A 76 9.86 16.72 -5.16
C ASP A 76 9.25 15.34 -5.48
N GLU A 77 8.05 15.31 -6.09
CA GLU A 77 7.32 14.07 -6.40
C GLU A 77 6.80 14.09 -7.84
N TRP A 78 6.97 12.99 -8.58
CA TRP A 78 6.62 12.90 -10.01
C TRP A 78 5.73 11.70 -10.29
N LEU A 79 4.67 11.90 -11.08
CA LEU A 79 3.80 10.81 -11.52
C LEU A 79 4.25 10.32 -12.89
N TYR A 80 4.53 9.02 -13.00
CA TYR A 80 4.86 8.35 -14.25
C TYR A 80 3.80 7.30 -14.61
N ARG A 81 3.58 7.12 -15.90
CA ARG A 81 2.98 5.92 -16.48
C ARG A 81 4.09 5.13 -17.16
N MET A 82 4.13 3.83 -16.91
CA MET A 82 5.12 2.93 -17.52
C MET A 82 4.49 1.56 -17.79
N GLU A 83 5.14 0.76 -18.62
CA GLU A 83 4.88 -0.67 -18.76
C GLU A 83 5.89 -1.43 -17.93
N TRP A 84 5.44 -2.36 -17.09
CA TRP A 84 6.33 -3.36 -16.51
C TRP A 84 6.35 -4.59 -17.42
N VAL A 85 7.54 -4.94 -17.89
CA VAL A 85 7.77 -5.91 -18.96
C VAL A 85 8.60 -7.12 -18.54
N SER A 86 9.31 -7.03 -17.40
CA SER A 86 10.06 -8.15 -16.83
C SER A 86 9.97 -8.14 -15.30
N GLN A 87 10.32 -9.26 -14.65
CA GLN A 87 10.27 -9.43 -13.18
C GLN A 87 8.91 -9.14 -12.51
N VAL A 88 7.82 -9.25 -13.27
CA VAL A 88 6.44 -9.04 -12.78
C VAL A 88 5.58 -10.30 -12.80
N GLN A 89 6.21 -11.47 -12.88
CA GLN A 89 5.53 -12.77 -12.97
C GLN A 89 4.50 -12.97 -11.85
N PHE A 90 4.86 -12.59 -10.61
CA PHE A 90 3.94 -12.61 -9.48
C PHE A 90 2.68 -11.78 -9.73
N VAL A 91 2.83 -10.50 -10.09
CA VAL A 91 1.69 -9.59 -10.27
C VAL A 91 0.84 -10.01 -11.46
N VAL A 92 1.47 -10.38 -12.57
CA VAL A 92 0.77 -10.86 -13.77
C VAL A 92 -0.06 -12.09 -13.40
N HIS A 93 0.56 -13.13 -12.84
CA HIS A 93 -0.14 -14.35 -12.45
C HIS A 93 -1.28 -14.09 -11.45
N ALA A 94 -1.01 -13.30 -10.41
CA ALA A 94 -2.02 -12.96 -9.40
C ALA A 94 -3.24 -12.28 -10.04
N ILE A 95 -3.04 -11.31 -10.94
CA ILE A 95 -4.14 -10.57 -11.57
C ILE A 95 -4.85 -11.41 -12.65
N THR A 96 -4.10 -12.06 -13.55
CA THR A 96 -4.67 -12.67 -14.76
C THR A 96 -5.21 -14.08 -14.54
N GLU A 97 -4.49 -14.90 -13.76
CA GLU A 97 -4.84 -16.30 -13.54
C GLU A 97 -5.70 -16.47 -12.28
N GLU A 98 -5.36 -15.73 -11.22
CA GLU A 98 -5.98 -15.92 -9.90
C GLU A 98 -7.02 -14.83 -9.55
N GLY A 99 -7.24 -13.86 -10.46
CA GLY A 99 -8.27 -12.83 -10.32
C GLY A 99 -8.04 -11.88 -9.13
N ALA A 100 -6.79 -11.75 -8.67
CA ALA A 100 -6.40 -10.87 -7.59
C ALA A 100 -6.38 -9.41 -8.02
N THR A 101 -6.40 -8.51 -7.04
CA THR A 101 -6.26 -7.06 -7.24
C THR A 101 -5.14 -6.54 -6.36
N ILE A 102 -4.16 -5.86 -6.95
CA ILE A 102 -3.15 -5.12 -6.21
C ILE A 102 -3.81 -3.86 -5.66
N LEU A 103 -3.99 -3.80 -4.33
CA LEU A 103 -4.60 -2.67 -3.63
C LEU A 103 -3.59 -1.53 -3.44
N ASN A 104 -2.35 -1.89 -3.15
CA ASN A 104 -1.22 -0.98 -3.05
C ASN A 104 0.09 -1.75 -3.34
N ALA A 105 1.08 -1.03 -3.85
CA ALA A 105 2.46 -1.50 -3.89
C ALA A 105 3.40 -0.30 -3.76
N GLN A 106 4.35 -0.36 -2.83
CA GLN A 106 5.30 0.72 -2.56
C GLN A 106 6.67 0.15 -2.23
N THR A 107 7.72 0.97 -2.33
CA THR A 107 9.08 0.55 -1.94
C THR A 107 9.44 1.06 -0.54
N GLU A 108 9.92 0.16 0.31
CA GLU A 108 10.46 0.47 1.63
C GLU A 108 11.78 -0.28 1.85
N THR A 109 12.85 0.42 2.19
CA THR A 109 14.17 -0.18 2.52
C THR A 109 14.67 -1.18 1.45
N GLY A 110 14.54 -0.84 0.15
CA GLY A 110 14.98 -1.69 -0.95
C GLY A 110 14.14 -2.95 -1.18
N ARG A 111 12.91 -3.00 -0.66
CA ARG A 111 11.93 -4.05 -0.92
C ARG A 111 10.61 -3.44 -1.34
N TRP A 112 9.88 -4.14 -2.20
CA TRP A 112 8.49 -3.82 -2.49
C TRP A 112 7.59 -4.40 -1.41
N GLN A 113 6.75 -3.56 -0.83
CA GLN A 113 5.64 -3.88 0.06
C GLN A 113 4.38 -3.92 -0.80
N LEU A 114 3.70 -5.07 -0.91
CA LEU A 114 2.49 -5.21 -1.69
C LEU A 114 1.32 -5.63 -0.81
N ARG A 115 0.17 -5.03 -1.08
CA ARG A 115 -1.10 -5.41 -0.47
C ARG A 115 -2.04 -5.90 -1.56
N VAL A 116 -2.37 -7.19 -1.49
CA VAL A 116 -3.07 -7.89 -2.57
C VAL A 116 -4.37 -8.49 -2.05
N LEU A 117 -5.47 -8.20 -2.74
CA LEU A 117 -6.78 -8.79 -2.52
C LEU A 117 -6.97 -9.99 -3.43
N PHE A 118 -7.12 -11.17 -2.84
CA PHE A 118 -7.45 -12.42 -3.52
C PHE A 118 -8.96 -12.73 -3.41
N PRO A 119 -9.56 -13.36 -4.43
CA PRO A 119 -10.95 -13.80 -4.39
C PRO A 119 -11.25 -14.76 -3.23
N ASP A 120 -10.29 -15.63 -2.93
CA ASP A 120 -10.32 -16.56 -1.80
C ASP A 120 -8.91 -17.01 -1.37
N ARG A 121 -8.86 -17.74 -0.26
CA ARG A 121 -7.62 -18.29 0.31
C ARG A 121 -6.96 -19.33 -0.59
N ASP A 122 -7.73 -20.03 -1.43
CA ASP A 122 -7.17 -21.02 -2.35
C ASP A 122 -6.42 -20.31 -3.50
N ALA A 123 -6.91 -19.16 -3.97
CA ALA A 123 -6.23 -18.31 -4.95
C ALA A 123 -4.89 -17.76 -4.42
N LEU A 124 -4.87 -17.31 -3.16
CA LEU A 124 -3.62 -16.94 -2.48
C LEU A 124 -2.65 -18.13 -2.43
N SER A 125 -3.11 -19.30 -2.01
CA SER A 125 -2.27 -20.50 -1.94
C SER A 125 -1.71 -20.91 -3.31
N ARG A 126 -2.51 -20.88 -4.38
CA ARG A 126 -2.03 -21.18 -5.74
C ARG A 126 -1.01 -20.17 -6.24
N THR A 127 -1.23 -18.88 -5.97
CA THR A 127 -0.26 -17.83 -6.29
C THR A 127 1.07 -18.07 -5.58
N TYR A 128 1.03 -18.44 -4.29
CA TYR A 128 2.25 -18.72 -3.54
C TYR A 128 2.98 -19.97 -4.06
N SER A 129 2.25 -21.04 -4.38
CA SER A 129 2.85 -22.24 -5.00
C SER A 129 3.49 -21.92 -6.35
N PHE A 130 2.86 -21.05 -7.16
CA PHE A 130 3.47 -20.55 -8.40
C PHE A 130 4.79 -19.83 -8.11
N CYS A 131 4.86 -18.99 -7.08
CA CYS A 131 6.09 -18.31 -6.71
C CYS A 131 7.20 -19.28 -6.28
N GLU A 132 6.87 -20.29 -5.48
CA GLU A 132 7.82 -21.35 -5.11
C GLU A 132 8.32 -22.15 -6.31
N GLU A 133 7.44 -22.48 -7.26
CA GLU A 133 7.80 -23.22 -8.49
C GLU A 133 8.70 -22.42 -9.44
N HIS A 134 8.64 -21.09 -9.36
CA HIS A 134 9.38 -20.15 -10.21
C HIS A 134 10.55 -19.46 -9.50
N ASP A 135 10.93 -19.94 -8.30
CA ASP A 135 12.01 -19.38 -7.48
C ASP A 135 11.87 -17.86 -7.22
N LEU A 136 10.63 -17.39 -7.06
CA LEU A 136 10.33 -15.99 -6.71
C LEU A 136 10.38 -15.81 -5.18
N ASP A 137 11.33 -15.00 -4.71
CA ASP A 137 11.55 -14.73 -3.28
C ASP A 137 10.49 -13.75 -2.76
N ILE A 138 9.40 -14.30 -2.20
CA ILE A 138 8.27 -13.55 -1.65
C ILE A 138 8.07 -13.93 -0.19
N ASP A 139 8.08 -12.92 0.68
CA ASP A 139 7.80 -13.06 2.10
C ASP A 139 6.35 -12.65 2.38
N ILE A 140 5.53 -13.59 2.87
CA ILE A 140 4.18 -13.25 3.36
C ILE A 140 4.31 -12.73 4.79
N GLU A 141 3.88 -11.49 5.01
CA GLU A 141 3.96 -10.83 6.31
C GLU A 141 2.67 -11.02 7.10
N THR A 142 1.53 -10.74 6.46
CA THR A 142 0.21 -10.88 7.11
C THR A 142 -0.86 -11.35 6.14
N ILE A 143 -1.83 -12.11 6.65
CA ILE A 143 -3.02 -12.55 5.91
C ILE A 143 -4.26 -12.19 6.72
N TYR A 144 -5.22 -11.55 6.08
CA TYR A 144 -6.52 -11.15 6.63
C TYR A 144 -7.65 -11.74 5.78
N GLU A 145 -8.70 -12.23 6.43
CA GLU A 145 -9.95 -12.52 5.73
C GLU A 145 -10.77 -11.23 5.65
N MET A 146 -11.21 -10.86 4.45
CA MET A 146 -12.27 -9.87 4.32
C MET A 146 -13.55 -10.56 4.76
N ASP A 147 -13.93 -10.34 6.01
CA ASP A 147 -15.28 -10.65 6.45
C ASP A 147 -16.27 -9.81 5.61
N ASN A 148 -17.57 -10.18 5.60
CA ASN A 148 -18.59 -9.64 4.67
C ASN A 148 -18.82 -8.11 4.70
N GLU A 149 -18.04 -7.37 5.47
CA GLU A 149 -18.14 -5.94 5.67
C GLU A 149 -16.90 -5.25 5.07
N ARG A 150 -17.11 -4.12 4.38
CA ARG A 150 -16.10 -3.40 3.56
C ARG A 150 -14.87 -2.89 4.33
N HIS A 151 -14.77 -3.21 5.62
CA HIS A 151 -13.82 -2.72 6.62
C HIS A 151 -12.41 -3.27 6.47
N GLY A 152 -12.27 -4.52 5.98
CA GLY A 152 -10.96 -5.15 5.73
C GLY A 152 -10.07 -4.37 4.75
N ARG A 153 -10.66 -3.49 3.92
CA ARG A 153 -9.91 -2.64 2.99
C ARG A 153 -8.86 -1.77 3.69
N PHE A 154 -9.06 -1.35 4.93
CA PHE A 154 -8.10 -0.49 5.65
C PHE A 154 -7.33 -1.22 6.75
N GLY A 155 -7.39 -2.56 6.78
CA GLY A 155 -6.74 -3.37 7.84
C GLY A 155 -7.44 -3.27 9.19
N LEU A 156 -8.61 -2.62 9.26
CA LEU A 156 -9.37 -2.45 10.49
C LEU A 156 -10.06 -3.75 10.88
N THR A 157 -10.07 -4.05 12.18
CA THR A 157 -10.98 -5.08 12.71
C THR A 157 -12.42 -4.57 12.71
N ASP A 158 -13.41 -5.46 12.77
CA ASP A 158 -14.83 -5.08 12.81
C ASP A 158 -15.13 -4.08 13.92
N ASP A 159 -14.66 -4.38 15.14
CA ASP A 159 -14.75 -3.49 16.30
C ASP A 159 -14.19 -2.09 16.04
N GLN A 160 -13.03 -1.99 15.38
CA GLN A 160 -12.37 -0.73 15.09
C GLN A 160 -13.16 0.08 14.06
N SER A 161 -13.63 -0.59 13.00
CA SER A 161 -14.40 0.06 11.95
C SER A 161 -15.78 0.50 12.42
N ALA A 162 -16.49 -0.35 13.15
CA ALA A 162 -17.77 -0.01 13.77
C ALA A 162 -17.62 1.20 14.69
N THR A 163 -16.58 1.21 15.54
CA THR A 163 -16.31 2.34 16.45
C THR A 163 -16.05 3.65 15.70
N LEU A 164 -15.26 3.63 14.62
CA LEU A 164 -14.99 4.83 13.81
C LEU A 164 -16.25 5.30 13.05
N THR A 165 -17.04 4.37 12.54
CA THR A 165 -18.28 4.66 11.81
C THR A 165 -19.32 5.27 12.72
N GLU A 166 -19.57 4.67 13.88
CA GLU A 166 -20.48 5.20 14.91
C GLU A 166 -20.02 6.59 15.37
N ALA A 167 -18.72 6.77 15.64
CA ALA A 167 -18.19 8.09 15.99
C ALA A 167 -18.48 9.13 14.88
N PHE A 168 -18.27 8.77 13.62
CA PHE A 168 -18.53 9.66 12.50
C PHE A 168 -20.02 10.00 12.35
N GLU A 169 -20.89 8.99 12.39
CA GLU A 169 -22.35 9.16 12.24
C GLU A 169 -22.97 9.98 13.37
N HIS A 170 -22.43 9.86 14.59
CA HIS A 170 -22.83 10.66 15.74
C HIS A 170 -22.15 12.05 15.81
N GLY A 171 -21.40 12.45 14.76
CA GLY A 171 -20.82 13.79 14.66
C GLY A 171 -19.63 14.02 15.60
N PHE A 172 -18.93 12.96 16.02
CA PHE A 172 -17.76 13.05 16.92
C PHE A 172 -16.65 13.95 16.36
N TYR A 173 -16.51 13.98 15.03
CA TYR A 173 -15.48 14.75 14.32
C TYR A 173 -15.96 16.15 13.87
N GLU A 174 -17.21 16.53 14.18
CA GLU A 174 -17.77 17.82 13.80
C GLU A 174 -17.39 18.94 14.78
N VAL A 175 -17.60 20.20 14.35
CA VAL A 175 -17.42 21.38 15.19
C VAL A 175 -18.70 22.23 15.15
N PRO A 176 -19.47 22.31 16.26
CA PRO A 176 -19.29 21.59 17.53
C PRO A 176 -19.57 20.08 17.38
N ARG A 177 -18.99 19.25 18.28
CA ARG A 177 -19.19 17.80 18.25
C ARG A 177 -20.63 17.42 18.53
N GLY A 178 -21.16 16.45 17.78
CA GLY A 178 -22.49 15.86 17.98
C GLY A 178 -22.56 14.90 19.17
N ILE A 179 -21.44 14.27 19.55
CA ILE A 179 -21.34 13.34 20.67
C ILE A 179 -20.03 13.52 21.45
N SER A 180 -20.06 13.27 22.76
CA SER A 180 -18.86 13.23 23.59
C SER A 180 -18.21 11.85 23.59
N VAL A 181 -16.93 11.76 23.97
CA VAL A 181 -16.25 10.45 24.12
C VAL A 181 -16.93 9.59 25.20
N ALA A 182 -17.49 10.22 26.23
CA ALA A 182 -18.16 9.49 27.30
C ALA A 182 -19.49 8.89 26.80
N ASP A 183 -20.32 9.70 26.14
CA ASP A 183 -21.60 9.23 25.60
C ASP A 183 -21.40 8.16 24.52
N LEU A 184 -20.35 8.28 23.70
CA LEU A 184 -20.01 7.25 22.72
C LEU A 184 -19.52 5.95 23.36
N ALA A 185 -18.80 6.03 24.49
CA ALA A 185 -18.37 4.84 25.22
C ALA A 185 -19.57 4.11 25.83
N ASP A 186 -20.53 4.87 26.36
CA ASP A 186 -21.78 4.34 26.90
C ASP A 186 -22.65 3.69 25.79
N GLU A 187 -22.74 4.31 24.61
CA GLU A 187 -23.47 3.74 23.46
C GLU A 187 -22.87 2.40 22.99
N LEU A 188 -21.54 2.29 23.03
CA LEU A 188 -20.81 1.08 22.64
C LEU A 188 -20.68 0.03 23.75
N ASP A 189 -21.26 0.27 24.95
CA ASP A 189 -21.15 -0.57 26.15
C ASP A 189 -19.70 -0.95 26.50
N ILE A 190 -18.79 0.03 26.39
CA ILE A 190 -17.36 -0.15 26.73
C ILE A 190 -16.87 0.96 27.66
N SER A 191 -15.76 0.71 28.35
CA SER A 191 -15.15 1.75 29.17
C SER A 191 -14.55 2.86 28.31
N HIS A 192 -14.49 4.06 28.86
CA HIS A 192 -13.80 5.20 28.24
C HIS A 192 -12.34 4.89 27.86
N GLN A 193 -11.65 4.09 28.68
CA GLN A 193 -10.28 3.64 28.39
C GLN A 193 -10.25 2.68 27.20
N ALA A 194 -11.18 1.72 27.14
CA ALA A 194 -11.28 0.79 26.02
C ALA A 194 -11.60 1.52 24.70
N LEU A 195 -12.52 2.49 24.73
CA LEU A 195 -12.81 3.34 23.57
C LEU A 195 -11.57 4.12 23.12
N SER A 196 -10.85 4.74 24.05
CA SER A 196 -9.63 5.50 23.75
C SER A 196 -8.53 4.63 23.13
N GLU A 197 -8.31 3.43 23.67
CA GLU A 197 -7.34 2.47 23.12
C GLU A 197 -7.77 1.93 21.75
N ARG A 198 -9.07 1.69 21.57
CA ARG A 198 -9.62 1.23 20.29
C ARG A 198 -9.50 2.32 19.23
N PHE A 199 -9.82 3.57 19.54
CA PHE A 199 -9.59 4.70 18.63
C PHE A 199 -8.13 4.86 18.27
N ARG A 200 -7.22 4.79 19.25
CA ARG A 200 -5.79 4.91 18.97
C ARG A 200 -5.32 3.87 17.97
N ARG A 201 -5.74 2.61 18.14
CA ARG A 201 -5.41 1.53 17.20
C ARG A 201 -6.10 1.72 15.85
N ALA A 202 -7.40 1.97 15.83
CA ALA A 202 -8.17 2.16 14.61
C ALA A 202 -7.65 3.33 13.76
N HIS A 203 -7.38 4.48 14.38
CA HIS A 203 -6.77 5.62 13.69
C HIS A 203 -5.36 5.32 13.21
N GLY A 204 -4.53 4.66 14.01
CA GLY A 204 -3.19 4.24 13.61
C GLY A 204 -3.23 3.37 12.36
N THR A 205 -4.02 2.29 12.40
CA THR A 205 -4.22 1.36 11.28
C THR A 205 -4.79 2.06 10.05
N LEU A 206 -5.80 2.94 10.20
CA LEU A 206 -6.36 3.68 9.08
C LEU A 206 -5.33 4.62 8.45
N ILE A 207 -4.59 5.38 9.27
CA ILE A 207 -3.56 6.32 8.81
C ILE A 207 -2.43 5.55 8.10
N GLU A 208 -1.96 4.46 8.71
CA GLU A 208 -0.95 3.57 8.12
C GLU A 208 -1.39 3.07 6.75
N ASN A 209 -2.63 2.58 6.64
CA ASN A 209 -3.17 1.98 5.42
C ASN A 209 -3.86 2.96 4.45
N SER A 210 -3.80 4.28 4.68
CA SER A 210 -4.40 5.26 3.76
C SER A 210 -3.61 6.54 3.54
N LEU A 211 -2.70 6.92 4.43
CA LEU A 211 -1.97 8.20 4.39
C LEU A 211 -0.46 8.09 4.56
N VAL A 212 0.03 7.04 5.22
CA VAL A 212 1.48 6.77 5.42
C VAL A 212 2.01 5.86 4.32
N ILE A 213 1.12 5.14 3.64
CA ILE A 213 1.41 4.62 2.31
C ILE A 213 1.95 5.78 1.45
N GLY A 214 3.17 5.65 0.93
CA GLY A 214 3.83 6.65 0.09
C GLY A 214 4.49 7.82 0.82
N ARG A 215 4.52 7.86 2.15
CA ARG A 215 5.29 8.88 2.91
C ARG A 215 6.46 8.23 3.63
N GLU A 216 7.68 8.55 3.20
CA GLU A 216 8.85 8.39 4.05
C GLU A 216 8.56 9.06 5.40
N ARG A 217 9.01 8.43 6.50
CA ARG A 217 9.04 9.11 7.78
C ARG A 217 9.96 10.32 7.63
N ASP A 218 9.39 11.51 7.58
CA ASP A 218 10.07 12.78 7.87
C ASP A 218 10.53 12.79 9.35
N ASP A 219 11.36 11.85 9.76
CA ASP A 219 12.13 11.91 11.00
C ASP A 219 13.46 12.59 10.67
N GLU A 220 13.43 13.91 10.47
CA GLU A 220 14.51 14.86 10.82
C GLU A 220 14.28 16.29 10.26
N SER A 221 13.18 16.98 10.57
CA SER A 221 13.23 18.46 10.66
C SER A 221 12.04 19.10 11.37
N ARG A 222 12.02 18.97 12.70
CA ARG A 222 11.51 20.04 13.56
C ARG A 222 12.29 20.07 14.86
N ALA A 223 13.61 20.17 14.73
CA ALA A 223 14.42 20.78 15.77
C ALA A 223 13.79 22.14 16.10
N ALA A 224 13.55 22.34 17.39
CA ALA A 224 12.93 23.54 17.94
C ALA A 224 13.60 24.82 17.41
N PRO A 225 12.86 25.93 17.26
CA PRO A 225 13.51 27.22 17.07
C PRO A 225 14.34 27.50 18.33
N GLU A 226 15.66 27.59 18.18
CA GLU A 226 16.51 28.18 19.20
C GLU A 226 16.15 29.68 19.33
N MET A 227 15.66 30.02 20.53
CA MET A 227 15.72 31.31 21.25
C MET A 227 15.57 32.61 20.46
#